data_AF-A0A661IWY1-F1
#
_entry.id   AF-A0A661IWY1-F1
#
_cell.length_a   1.000
_cell.length_b   1.000
_cell.length_c   1.000
_cell.angle_alpha   90.00
_cell.angle_beta   90.00
_cell.angle_gamma   90.00
#
_symmetry.space_group_name_H-M   'P 1'
#
loop_
_entity.id
_entity.type
_entity.pdbx_description
1 polymer ?
#
loop_
_entity_poly.entity_id
_entity_poly.type
_entity_poly.pdbx_seq_one_letter_code
_entity_poly.pdbx_strand_id
1 'polypeptide(L)'
;MSFRLKVLIRGAGEMASAVAWRLNRCHFRVLMTEIPKPLSVRRRVCFSEAVFQGEQVVEGVRGVLIRDPREVEGVWARGEVAIIVDPGAECLDAIGPDVLVDAIMAKRNLGTRMDQAPLV
;
A
#
# COMPACT_ATOMS: atom_id res chain seq x y z
N MET A 1 -0.59 2.57 24.89
CA MET A 1 0.51 2.36 23.93
C MET A 1 -0.09 2.19 22.55
N SER A 2 0.08 3.16 21.64
CA SER A 2 -0.37 3.03 20.25
C SER A 2 0.87 2.91 19.37
N PHE A 3 1.40 1.68 19.26
CA PHE A 3 2.39 1.37 18.24
C PHE A 3 1.64 1.25 16.91
N ARG A 4 1.61 2.33 16.12
CA ARG A 4 1.06 2.30 14.76
C ARG A 4 2.18 2.04 13.78
N LEU A 5 2.54 0.76 13.63
CA LEU A 5 3.56 0.32 12.67
C LEU A 5 3.17 0.77 11.26
N LYS A 6 4.17 1.25 10.52
CA LYS A 6 4.09 1.62 9.11
C LYS A 6 4.34 0.38 8.27
N VAL A 7 3.38 0.04 7.43
CA VAL A 7 3.49 -1.09 6.51
C VAL A 7 3.43 -0.57 5.09
N LEU A 8 4.51 -0.82 4.33
CA LEU A 8 4.53 -0.60 2.89
C LEU A 8 4.22 -1.91 2.19
N ILE A 9 3.26 -1.89 1.26
CA ILE A 9 2.85 -3.05 0.48
C ILE A 9 3.19 -2.78 -0.98
N ARG A 10 3.97 -3.67 -1.61
CA ARG A 10 4.23 -3.60 -3.05
C ARG A 10 3.05 -4.23 -3.79
N GLY A 11 2.46 -3.45 -4.71
CA GLY A 11 1.24 -3.80 -5.43
C GLY A 11 -0.02 -3.33 -4.71
N ALA A 12 -1.08 -3.08 -5.46
CA ALA A 12 -2.42 -2.74 -4.97
C ALA A 12 -3.54 -3.59 -5.63
N GLY A 13 -3.17 -4.72 -6.25
CA GLY A 13 -4.09 -5.72 -6.78
C GLY A 13 -4.83 -6.53 -5.71
N GLU A 14 -5.43 -7.64 -6.12
CA GLU A 14 -6.35 -8.44 -5.28
C GLU A 14 -5.72 -8.91 -3.97
N MET A 15 -4.54 -9.54 -4.05
CA MET A 15 -3.84 -10.09 -2.87
C MET A 15 -3.36 -8.98 -1.94
N ALA A 16 -2.76 -7.94 -2.51
CA ALA A 16 -2.28 -6.79 -1.76
C ALA A 16 -3.43 -6.06 -1.04
N SER A 17 -4.59 -5.94 -1.70
CA SER A 17 -5.75 -5.24 -1.15
C SER A 17 -6.36 -5.99 0.04
N ALA A 18 -6.40 -7.32 0.00
CA ALA A 18 -6.85 -8.11 1.15
C ALA A 18 -5.93 -7.93 2.37
N VAL A 19 -4.60 -7.91 2.15
CA VAL A 19 -3.62 -7.64 3.20
C VAL A 19 -3.78 -6.22 3.76
N ALA A 20 -3.83 -5.21 2.88
CA ALA A 20 -4.02 -3.81 3.25
C ALA A 20 -5.30 -3.61 4.07
N TRP A 21 -6.41 -4.21 3.64
CA TRP A 21 -7.69 -4.15 4.34
C TRP A 21 -7.56 -4.72 5.75
N ARG A 22 -6.96 -5.91 5.91
CA ARG A 22 -6.82 -6.55 7.23
C ARG A 22 -5.92 -5.74 8.17
N LEU A 23 -4.81 -5.21 7.66
CA LEU A 23 -3.87 -4.39 8.43
C LEU A 23 -4.48 -3.04 8.82
N ASN A 24 -5.19 -2.37 7.91
CA ASN A 24 -5.90 -1.13 8.21
C ASN A 24 -6.96 -1.33 9.30
N ARG A 25 -7.71 -2.45 9.26
CA ARG A 25 -8.67 -2.83 10.31
C ARG A 25 -8.02 -3.09 11.67
N CYS A 26 -6.72 -3.35 11.71
CA CYS A 26 -5.92 -3.43 12.93
C CYS A 26 -5.25 -2.09 13.30
N HIS A 27 -5.59 -1.00 12.63
CA HIS A 27 -5.05 0.35 12.84
C HIS A 27 -3.56 0.52 12.48
N PHE A 28 -3.02 -0.36 11.64
CA PHE A 28 -1.72 -0.15 11.02
C PHE A 28 -1.78 1.00 10.01
N ARG A 29 -0.63 1.67 9.82
CA ARG A 29 -0.45 2.73 8.84
C ARG A 29 -0.03 2.10 7.52
N VAL A 30 -0.97 1.96 6.59
CA VAL A 30 -0.74 1.23 5.34
C VAL A 30 -0.51 2.19 4.18
N LEU A 31 0.59 2.00 3.46
CA LEU A 31 0.85 2.59 2.15
C LEU A 31 1.04 1.46 1.13
N MET A 32 0.42 1.58 -0.03
CA MET A 32 0.56 0.64 -1.14
C MET A 32 1.24 1.33 -2.31
N THR A 33 2.19 0.67 -2.96
CA THR A 33 2.75 1.13 -4.24
C THR A 33 2.09 0.38 -5.39
N GLU A 34 1.91 1.04 -6.53
CA GLU A 34 1.31 0.41 -7.70
C GLU A 34 1.90 0.96 -9.01
N ILE A 35 1.75 0.21 -10.10
CA ILE A 35 2.09 0.66 -11.45
C ILE A 35 1.03 1.64 -12.02
N PRO A 36 1.38 2.52 -12.98
CA PRO A 36 0.45 3.49 -13.55
C PRO A 36 -0.80 2.89 -14.23
N LYS A 37 -0.71 1.63 -14.66
CA LYS A 37 -1.80 0.89 -15.31
C LYS A 37 -1.97 -0.45 -14.61
N PRO A 38 -2.66 -0.49 -13.45
CA PRO A 38 -2.89 -1.73 -12.73
C PRO A 38 -3.54 -2.81 -13.59
N LEU A 39 -3.17 -4.07 -13.34
CA LEU A 39 -3.64 -5.24 -14.09
C LEU A 39 -4.75 -6.02 -13.35
N SER A 40 -5.30 -5.44 -12.29
CA SER A 40 -6.36 -6.04 -11.47
C SER A 40 -7.54 -6.47 -12.32
N VAL A 41 -7.92 -7.75 -12.22
CA VAL A 41 -9.08 -8.29 -12.93
C VAL A 41 -10.34 -7.93 -12.16
N ARG A 42 -10.32 -8.13 -10.84
CA ARG A 42 -11.46 -7.85 -9.95
C ARG A 42 -11.39 -6.43 -9.38
N ARG A 43 -11.49 -5.44 -10.27
CA ARG A 43 -11.26 -4.01 -9.95
C ARG A 43 -12.04 -3.47 -8.75
N ARG A 44 -13.29 -3.89 -8.53
CA ARG A 44 -14.13 -3.40 -7.41
C ARG A 44 -13.61 -3.79 -6.03
N VAL A 45 -12.76 -4.80 -5.92
CA VAL A 45 -12.18 -5.25 -4.65
C VAL A 45 -10.69 -4.91 -4.54
N CYS A 46 -10.15 -4.13 -5.48
CA CYS A 46 -8.73 -3.75 -5.50
C CYS A 46 -8.56 -2.26 -5.24
N PHE A 47 -7.72 -1.90 -4.27
CA PHE A 47 -7.31 -0.50 -4.03
C PHE A 47 -6.57 0.11 -5.22
N SER A 48 -6.00 -0.71 -6.10
CA SER A 48 -5.40 -0.24 -7.35
C SER A 48 -6.34 0.61 -8.21
N GLU A 49 -7.66 0.45 -8.07
CA GLU A 49 -8.63 1.29 -8.80
C GLU A 49 -8.48 2.79 -8.47
N ALA A 50 -7.96 3.12 -7.28
CA ALA A 50 -7.63 4.49 -6.89
C ALA A 50 -6.60 5.14 -7.83
N VAL A 51 -5.76 4.37 -8.53
CA VAL A 51 -4.84 4.89 -9.55
C VAL A 51 -5.60 5.59 -10.68
N PHE A 52 -6.80 5.11 -11.01
CA PHE A 52 -7.63 5.70 -12.07
C PHE A 52 -8.61 6.75 -11.55
N GLN A 53 -9.23 6.48 -10.38
CA GLN A 53 -10.34 7.28 -9.85
C GLN A 53 -9.91 8.31 -8.80
N GLY A 54 -8.66 8.28 -8.34
CA GLY A 54 -8.17 9.06 -7.20
C GLY A 54 -8.46 8.42 -5.84
N GLU A 55 -9.47 7.56 -5.75
CA GLU A 55 -9.82 6.81 -4.54
C GLU A 55 -10.54 5.51 -4.86
N GLN A 56 -10.63 4.62 -3.86
CA GLN A 56 -11.44 3.41 -3.93
C GLN A 56 -11.90 3.00 -2.55
N VAL A 57 -13.14 2.52 -2.42
CA VAL A 57 -13.65 1.93 -1.17
C VAL A 57 -13.79 0.42 -1.35
N VAL A 58 -13.11 -0.35 -0.49
CA VAL A 58 -13.21 -1.81 -0.44
C VAL A 58 -13.75 -2.19 0.93
N GLU A 59 -14.96 -2.76 0.98
CA GLU A 59 -15.58 -3.28 2.21
C GLU A 59 -15.48 -2.28 3.39
N GLY A 60 -15.87 -1.02 3.14
CA GLY A 60 -15.87 0.07 4.12
C GLY A 60 -14.51 0.70 4.43
N VAL A 61 -13.41 0.23 3.86
CA VAL A 61 -12.08 0.85 3.98
C VAL A 61 -11.82 1.71 2.74
N ARG A 62 -11.49 2.99 2.95
CA ARG A 62 -11.16 3.93 1.88
C ARG A 62 -9.66 3.95 1.62
N GLY A 63 -9.29 3.77 0.35
CA GLY A 63 -7.97 3.95 -0.21
C GLY A 63 -7.90 5.23 -1.03
N VAL A 64 -6.84 6.02 -0.87
CA VAL A 64 -6.66 7.32 -1.52
C VAL A 64 -5.34 7.38 -2.26
N LEU A 65 -5.37 7.81 -3.52
CA LEU A 65 -4.19 8.06 -4.32
C LEU A 65 -3.52 9.37 -3.87
N ILE A 66 -2.26 9.29 -3.47
CA ILE A 66 -1.38 10.43 -3.19
C ILE A 66 -0.37 10.62 -4.33
N ARG A 67 0.17 11.83 -4.44
CA ARG A 67 1.16 12.18 -5.48
C ARG A 67 2.56 12.38 -4.90
N ASP A 68 2.63 12.77 -3.64
CA ASP A 68 3.87 12.94 -2.89
C ASP A 68 3.84 12.04 -1.62
N PRO A 69 4.91 11.27 -1.32
CA PRO A 69 5.00 10.46 -0.11
C PRO A 69 4.72 11.22 1.20
N ARG A 70 4.93 12.54 1.24
CA ARG A 70 4.68 13.40 2.41
C ARG A 70 3.19 13.53 2.73
N GLU A 71 2.30 13.30 1.76
CA GLU A 71 0.84 13.35 1.96
C GLU A 71 0.33 12.17 2.80
N VAL A 72 1.13 11.11 2.96
CA VAL A 72 0.74 9.85 3.59
C VAL A 72 0.25 10.04 5.03
N GLU A 73 0.87 10.93 5.81
CA GLU A 73 0.51 11.16 7.21
C GLU A 73 -0.92 11.69 7.33
N GLY A 74 -1.38 12.52 6.38
CA GLY A 74 -2.74 13.01 6.34
C GLY A 74 -3.77 11.91 6.07
N VAL A 75 -3.43 10.96 5.19
CA VAL A 75 -4.26 9.77 4.89
C VAL A 75 -4.34 8.87 6.12
N TRP A 76 -3.21 8.58 6.75
CA TRP A 76 -3.14 7.76 7.96
C TRP A 76 -3.85 8.38 9.16
N ALA A 77 -3.81 9.70 9.31
CA ALA A 77 -4.53 10.42 10.36
C ALA A 77 -6.06 10.21 10.27
N ARG A 78 -6.59 9.99 9.05
CA ARG A 78 -8.00 9.66 8.80
C ARG A 78 -8.30 8.16 8.92
N GLY A 79 -7.31 7.32 9.19
CA GLY A 79 -7.47 5.87 9.24
C GLY A 79 -7.65 5.22 7.87
N GLU A 80 -7.21 5.88 6.80
CA GLU A 80 -7.35 5.42 5.42
C GLU A 80 -6.07 4.73 4.93
N VAL A 81 -6.17 4.02 3.80
CA VAL A 81 -5.03 3.41 3.11
C VAL A 81 -4.49 4.39 2.07
N ALA A 82 -3.18 4.64 2.08
CA ALA A 82 -2.55 5.45 1.04
C ALA A 82 -2.15 4.57 -0.15
N ILE A 83 -2.30 5.06 -1.37
CA ILE A 83 -1.84 4.44 -2.60
C ILE A 83 -0.96 5.44 -3.34
N ILE A 84 0.19 5.02 -3.85
CA ILE A 84 1.06 5.85 -4.69
C ILE A 84 1.45 5.08 -5.96
N VAL A 85 1.48 5.80 -7.10
CA VAL A 85 2.02 5.23 -8.34
C VAL A 85 3.54 5.30 -8.27
N ASP A 86 4.16 4.16 -7.99
CA ASP A 86 5.60 4.03 -7.77
C ASP A 86 6.05 2.58 -8.07
N PRO A 87 6.27 2.24 -9.37
CA PRO A 87 6.69 0.90 -9.78
C PRO A 87 7.98 0.41 -9.11
N GLY A 88 8.89 1.33 -8.81
CA GLY A 88 10.20 1.05 -8.21
C GLY A 88 10.14 0.90 -6.69
N ALA A 89 9.04 1.31 -6.05
CA ALA A 89 8.96 1.51 -4.61
C ALA A 89 10.05 2.47 -4.09
N GLU A 90 10.40 3.51 -4.87
CA GLU A 90 11.38 4.53 -4.51
C GLU A 90 10.97 5.32 -3.26
N CYS A 91 9.68 5.37 -2.94
CA CYS A 91 9.18 5.99 -1.72
C CYS A 91 9.62 5.26 -0.43
N LEU A 92 10.21 4.06 -0.50
CA LEU A 92 10.72 3.31 0.66
C LEU A 92 11.59 4.18 1.59
N ASP A 93 12.56 4.90 1.02
CA ASP A 93 13.51 5.71 1.80
C ASP A 93 12.83 6.89 2.49
N ALA A 94 11.84 7.49 1.84
CA ALA A 94 11.08 8.62 2.39
C ALA A 94 10.12 8.18 3.50
N ILE A 95 9.56 6.97 3.38
CA ILE A 95 8.54 6.46 4.29
C ILE A 95 9.18 5.82 5.53
N GLY A 96 10.29 5.10 5.33
CA GLY A 96 10.95 4.30 6.37
C GLY A 96 9.97 3.34 7.04
N PRO A 97 9.44 2.33 6.32
CA PRO A 97 8.44 1.43 6.88
C PRO A 97 9.05 0.48 7.91
N ASP A 98 8.25 0.08 8.89
CA ASP A 98 8.63 -0.94 9.88
C ASP A 98 8.51 -2.36 9.28
N VAL A 99 7.60 -2.53 8.31
CA VAL A 99 7.31 -3.78 7.61
C VAL A 99 7.18 -3.52 6.12
N LEU A 100 7.82 -4.36 5.29
CA LEU A 100 7.61 -4.41 3.85
C LEU A 100 6.89 -5.71 3.49
N VAL A 101 5.74 -5.60 2.84
CA VAL A 101 5.01 -6.75 2.29
C VAL A 101 5.15 -6.72 0.78
N ASP A 102 5.84 -7.71 0.22
CA ASP A 102 5.84 -7.89 -1.23
C ASP A 102 4.63 -8.74 -1.65
N ALA A 103 3.60 -8.08 -2.16
CA ALA A 103 2.38 -8.71 -2.67
C ALA A 103 2.31 -8.70 -4.20
N ILE A 104 3.42 -8.35 -4.88
CA ILE A 104 3.50 -8.53 -6.33
C ILE A 104 3.60 -10.04 -6.59
N MET A 105 2.62 -10.60 -7.31
CA MET A 105 2.56 -12.03 -7.61
C MET A 105 3.58 -12.44 -8.69
N ALA A 106 4.81 -11.96 -8.57
CA ALA A 106 5.91 -12.31 -9.45
C ALA A 106 6.39 -13.73 -9.13
N LYS A 107 6.62 -14.54 -10.17
CA LYS A 107 7.15 -15.91 -10.04
C LYS A 107 8.63 -15.96 -9.66
N ARG A 108 9.24 -14.81 -9.39
CA ARG A 108 10.63 -14.61 -8.97
C ARG A 108 10.73 -13.29 -8.22
N ASN A 109 11.72 -13.15 -7.35
CA ASN A 109 11.98 -11.90 -6.65
C ASN A 109 12.45 -10.82 -7.65
N LEU A 110 11.84 -9.64 -7.60
CA LEU A 110 12.14 -8.49 -8.47
C LEU A 110 12.81 -7.33 -7.72
N GLY A 111 13.46 -7.61 -6.59
CA GLY A 111 14.26 -6.63 -5.84
C GLY A 111 13.81 -6.38 -4.40
N THR A 112 12.93 -7.22 -3.87
CA THR A 112 12.57 -7.19 -2.44
C THR A 112 13.67 -7.85 -1.62
N ARG A 113 14.09 -7.22 -0.52
CA ARG A 113 15.21 -7.66 0.31
C ARG A 113 14.86 -7.54 1.80
N MET A 114 15.46 -8.38 2.63
CA MET A 114 15.22 -8.39 4.08
C MET A 114 15.70 -7.12 4.80
N ASP A 115 16.58 -6.33 4.19
CA ASP A 115 17.13 -5.09 4.76
C ASP A 115 16.25 -3.85 4.50
N GLN A 116 15.14 -3.99 3.77
CA GLN A 116 14.24 -2.88 3.43
C GLN A 116 13.23 -2.54 4.55
N ALA A 117 13.13 -3.37 5.57
CA ALA A 117 12.33 -3.13 6.76
C ALA A 117 12.95 -3.85 7.97
N PRO A 118 12.86 -3.28 9.19
CA PRO A 118 13.49 -3.85 10.38
C PRO A 118 12.76 -5.07 10.96
N LEU A 119 11.47 -5.25 10.65
CA LEU A 119 10.68 -6.39 11.14
C LEU A 119 10.50 -7.42 10.00
N VAL A 120 10.94 -8.66 10.26
CA VAL A 120 10.91 -9.82 9.34
C VAL A 120 10.15 -10.97 9.97
#